data_AF-A0A4S9F759-F1
#
_entry.id   AF-A0A4S9F759-F1
#
_cell.length_a   1.000
_cell.length_b   1.000
_cell.length_c   1.000
_cell.angle_alpha   90.00
_cell.angle_beta   90.00
_cell.angle_gamma   90.00
#
_symmetry.space_group_name_H-M   'P 1'
#
loop_
_entity.id
_entity.type
_entity.pdbx_description
1 polymer ?
#
loop_
_entity_poly.entity_id
_entity_poly.type
_entity_poly.pdbx_seq_one_letter_code
_entity_poly.pdbx_strand_id
1 'polypeptide(L)'
;MQEVEQSLDQQPSNTQNTQNTSIWEARLTKSKTIEKSSNLLAVMTDDLRNGSAIPLLQLIPPSSQLHFETPSKRINDGDDLSFFLRSSAYADIMTWLLQLNRSMIPQRRPHDPSVVDAWPLKSANINISPHVARLNKLIRSLDGLMDEAPPESGPRRFGNAAFRKWHRAVQEATPSLLRDALSDKVWGRAQGDADLISLNHEIAAYLLGSFGSPERLDYGTGHELSFLAFLACIWKLGGFSNADPGHEERGIVTAIIQPYLELVRKLILTYTLEPAGSHGVWGLDDHSFIPYVLGSAQYCAPIDHDSIKVPNEGSLLASPSPTRTAKNESAEMYRDSNMYFSAIAFIFDVKKGPFWEHSPTLYDISGIKDGWAKINKGMIKMYNAEVLSKFPVVQHFPFGSLFRWEQDASAPVPAASPHMGSQPRPSKSPSSNNTTFPQPSTRAPWSGTVAPPSATPVTAAPWAATGSSSAANFARARAPPGPNR
;
A
#
# COMPACT_ATOMS: atom_id res chain seq x y z
N MET A 1 47.16 -22.58 -33.15
CA MET A 1 46.37 -23.82 -33.16
C MET A 1 45.71 -23.91 -31.79
N GLN A 2 44.47 -23.42 -31.56
CA GLN A 2 43.32 -23.41 -32.50
C GLN A 2 43.02 -24.88 -32.89
N GLU A 3 41.84 -25.47 -32.67
CA GLU A 3 40.49 -24.96 -32.36
C GLU A 3 39.75 -25.95 -31.44
N VAL A 4 38.79 -25.50 -30.61
CA VAL A 4 37.44 -26.11 -30.45
C VAL A 4 36.50 -25.04 -29.86
N GLU A 5 35.85 -24.28 -30.74
CA GLU A 5 34.55 -23.65 -30.45
C GLU A 5 33.52 -24.25 -31.42
N GLN A 6 32.33 -24.61 -30.94
CA GLN A 6 31.04 -24.12 -31.47
C GLN A 6 29.82 -24.94 -31.01
N SER A 7 28.78 -24.21 -30.61
CA SER A 7 27.35 -24.58 -30.64
C SER A 7 26.85 -25.62 -29.61
N LEU A 8 25.65 -25.51 -29.03
CA LEU A 8 24.58 -24.51 -29.19
C LEU A 8 24.19 -23.88 -27.84
N ASP A 9 24.01 -22.57 -27.83
CA ASP A 9 23.23 -21.85 -26.82
C ASP A 9 22.30 -20.88 -27.57
N GLN A 10 20.97 -21.06 -27.48
CA GLN A 10 19.99 -20.24 -28.20
C GLN A 10 19.39 -19.19 -27.25
N GLN A 11 19.95 -17.99 -27.26
CA GLN A 11 19.33 -16.83 -26.62
C GLN A 11 18.18 -16.27 -27.47
N PRO A 12 17.03 -15.89 -26.88
CA PRO A 12 16.03 -15.09 -27.57
C PRO A 12 16.52 -13.65 -27.76
N SER A 13 16.07 -13.02 -28.84
CA SER A 13 16.69 -11.82 -29.41
C SER A 13 16.30 -10.50 -28.74
N ASN A 14 17.13 -9.48 -28.98
CA ASN A 14 17.11 -8.14 -28.36
C ASN A 14 15.79 -7.35 -28.57
N THR A 15 14.87 -7.84 -29.39
CA THR A 15 13.57 -7.23 -29.71
C THR A 15 12.50 -7.40 -28.61
N GLN A 16 12.61 -8.42 -27.75
CA GLN A 16 11.73 -8.52 -26.56
C GLN A 16 12.13 -7.52 -25.45
N ASN A 17 13.39 -7.10 -25.44
CA ASN A 17 13.98 -6.29 -24.38
C ASN A 17 13.43 -4.84 -24.37
N THR A 18 13.11 -4.28 -25.55
CA THR A 18 12.42 -2.98 -25.66
C THR A 18 10.91 -3.07 -25.38
N GLN A 19 10.28 -4.22 -25.63
CA GLN A 19 8.87 -4.43 -25.28
C GLN A 19 8.65 -4.44 -23.76
N ASN A 20 9.52 -5.07 -22.97
CA ASN A 20 9.31 -5.15 -21.52
C ASN A 20 9.40 -3.78 -20.81
N THR A 21 10.36 -2.92 -21.18
CA THR A 21 10.44 -1.55 -20.64
C THR A 21 9.23 -0.72 -21.07
N SER A 22 8.84 -0.83 -22.35
CA SER A 22 7.64 -0.17 -22.89
C SER A 22 6.34 -0.64 -22.23
N ILE A 23 6.23 -1.93 -21.87
CA ILE A 23 5.07 -2.48 -21.15
C ILE A 23 4.99 -1.92 -19.73
N TRP A 24 6.12 -1.65 -19.06
CA TRP A 24 6.13 -1.05 -17.71
C TRP A 24 5.59 0.38 -17.74
N GLU A 25 6.04 1.20 -18.69
CA GLU A 25 5.54 2.57 -18.91
C GLU A 25 4.07 2.56 -19.43
N ALA A 26 3.71 1.59 -20.26
CA ALA A 26 2.33 1.40 -20.73
C ALA A 26 1.37 0.91 -19.63
N ARG A 27 1.85 0.19 -18.61
CA ARG A 27 1.04 -0.21 -17.45
C ARG A 27 0.77 0.96 -16.51
N LEU A 28 1.75 1.87 -16.32
CA LEU A 28 1.54 3.15 -15.62
C LEU A 28 0.49 4.06 -16.30
N THR A 29 0.27 3.92 -17.61
CA THR A 29 -0.68 4.74 -18.39
C THR A 29 -2.02 4.06 -18.70
N LYS A 30 -2.17 2.74 -18.51
CA LYS A 30 -3.40 2.00 -18.91
C LYS A 30 -4.59 2.13 -17.96
N SER A 31 -4.46 2.77 -16.80
CA SER A 31 -5.59 3.02 -15.90
C SER A 31 -6.44 4.20 -16.38
N LYS A 32 -7.31 3.96 -17.38
CA LYS A 32 -8.08 4.99 -18.12
C LYS A 32 -9.19 5.73 -17.35
N THR A 33 -9.18 5.66 -16.03
CA THR A 33 -9.97 6.57 -15.16
C THR A 33 -9.09 7.61 -14.48
N ILE A 34 -7.76 7.48 -14.57
CA ILE A 34 -6.76 8.29 -13.84
C ILE A 34 -6.22 9.44 -14.73
N GLU A 35 -6.68 9.59 -15.97
CA GLU A 35 -6.12 10.53 -16.98
C GLU A 35 -6.27 12.04 -16.65
N LYS A 36 -7.00 12.40 -15.57
CA LYS A 36 -7.01 13.75 -14.99
C LYS A 36 -6.20 13.88 -13.70
N SER A 37 -6.11 12.82 -12.90
CA SER A 37 -5.26 12.76 -11.70
C SER A 37 -3.77 12.59 -12.06
N SER A 38 -3.48 11.99 -13.22
CA SER A 38 -2.15 11.79 -13.78
C SER A 38 -1.37 13.09 -13.95
N ASN A 39 -2.01 14.21 -14.32
CA ASN A 39 -1.32 15.50 -14.44
C ASN A 39 -0.94 16.10 -13.08
N LEU A 40 -1.68 15.79 -12.00
CA LEU A 40 -1.27 16.19 -10.65
C LEU A 40 -0.12 15.31 -10.13
N LEU A 41 -0.20 14.00 -10.41
CA LEU A 41 0.85 13.03 -10.11
C LEU A 41 2.15 13.33 -10.88
N ALA A 42 2.06 13.78 -12.14
CA ALA A 42 3.22 14.12 -12.96
C ALA A 42 4.10 15.20 -12.29
N VAL A 43 3.47 16.24 -11.74
CA VAL A 43 4.16 17.34 -11.02
C VAL A 43 4.80 16.88 -9.71
N MET A 44 4.37 15.75 -9.13
CA MET A 44 5.01 15.13 -7.96
C MET A 44 6.10 14.10 -8.31
N THR A 45 6.43 13.88 -9.59
CA THR A 45 7.29 12.75 -10.01
C THR A 45 8.66 13.07 -10.59
N ASP A 46 9.35 14.09 -10.04
CA ASP A 46 10.82 14.24 -10.20
C ASP A 46 11.65 13.30 -9.29
N ASP A 47 10.98 12.27 -8.73
CA ASP A 47 11.39 11.26 -7.73
C ASP A 47 10.95 11.59 -6.30
N LEU A 48 9.86 10.93 -5.85
CA LEU A 48 9.32 11.02 -4.48
C LEU A 48 10.36 10.73 -3.39
N ARG A 49 11.49 10.11 -3.73
CA ARG A 49 12.59 9.81 -2.79
C ARG A 49 13.58 10.96 -2.61
N ASN A 50 13.56 11.96 -3.48
CA ASN A 50 14.56 13.02 -3.60
C ASN A 50 13.89 14.40 -3.55
N GLY A 51 13.80 14.96 -2.34
CA GLY A 51 13.31 16.34 -2.13
C GLY A 51 14.44 17.37 -2.00
N SER A 52 14.07 18.58 -1.59
CA SER A 52 15.03 19.61 -1.14
C SER A 52 15.69 19.27 0.20
N ALA A 53 15.11 18.33 0.96
CA ALA A 53 15.59 17.85 2.25
C ALA A 53 15.36 16.32 2.37
N ILE A 54 15.99 15.71 3.38
CA ILE A 54 15.69 14.33 3.78
C ILE A 54 14.25 14.26 4.30
N PRO A 55 13.41 13.32 3.83
CA PRO A 55 12.05 13.17 4.33
C PRO A 55 12.08 12.70 5.79
N LEU A 56 11.60 13.55 6.70
CA LEU A 56 11.48 13.30 8.13
C LEU A 56 10.09 13.74 8.59
N LEU A 57 9.31 12.80 9.13
CA LEU A 57 8.01 13.09 9.70
C LEU A 57 8.17 13.99 10.92
N GLN A 58 7.53 15.16 10.88
CA GLN A 58 7.75 16.18 11.91
C GLN A 58 7.16 15.76 13.25
N LEU A 59 7.97 15.88 14.31
CA LEU A 59 7.51 15.78 15.69
C LEU A 59 6.61 16.97 16.00
N ILE A 60 5.45 16.73 16.61
CA ILE A 60 4.59 17.80 17.11
C ILE A 60 5.28 18.42 18.33
N PRO A 61 5.60 19.72 18.35
CA PRO A 61 6.28 20.36 19.48
C PRO A 61 5.56 20.11 20.81
N PRO A 62 6.26 19.85 21.93
CA PRO A 62 5.62 19.67 23.24
C PRO A 62 4.78 20.87 23.70
N SER A 63 5.08 22.08 23.21
CA SER A 63 4.33 23.31 23.45
C SER A 63 3.05 23.45 22.64
N SER A 64 2.82 22.62 21.60
CA SER A 64 1.60 22.66 20.82
C SER A 64 0.43 22.08 21.61
N GLN A 65 -0.58 22.91 21.86
CA GLN A 65 -1.89 22.45 22.30
C GLN A 65 -2.49 21.56 21.21
N LEU A 66 -2.82 20.32 21.59
CA LEU A 66 -3.48 19.35 20.73
C LEU A 66 -4.86 19.06 21.33
N HIS A 67 -5.90 19.20 20.51
CA HIS A 67 -7.22 18.68 20.83
C HIS A 67 -7.35 17.34 20.12
N PHE A 68 -7.36 16.26 20.90
CA PHE A 68 -7.46 14.91 20.35
C PHE A 68 -8.91 14.61 19.98
N GLU A 69 -9.09 13.98 18.82
CA GLU A 69 -10.41 13.67 18.26
C GLU A 69 -10.56 12.17 18.05
N THR A 70 -11.75 11.62 18.30
CA THR A 70 -12.03 10.22 17.92
C THR A 70 -11.99 10.10 16.39
N PRO A 71 -11.12 9.25 15.80
CA PRO A 71 -10.95 9.21 14.36
C PRO A 71 -12.22 8.78 13.63
N SER A 72 -12.45 9.39 12.46
CA SER A 72 -13.68 9.21 11.68
C SER A 72 -13.39 8.95 10.21
N LYS A 73 -14.28 8.21 9.54
CA LYS A 73 -14.19 7.97 8.09
C LYS A 73 -14.42 9.29 7.33
N ARG A 74 -13.52 9.61 6.40
CA ARG A 74 -13.64 10.79 5.51
C ARG A 74 -13.63 10.47 4.02
N ILE A 75 -13.15 9.30 3.59
CA ILE A 75 -13.11 8.91 2.17
C ILE A 75 -14.35 8.09 1.79
N ASN A 76 -15.35 8.72 1.14
CA ASN A 76 -16.62 8.09 0.77
C ASN A 76 -16.80 7.93 -0.75
N ASP A 77 -16.15 8.78 -1.55
CA ASP A 77 -16.15 8.72 -3.01
C ASP A 77 -14.81 9.16 -3.64
N GLY A 78 -14.81 9.42 -4.95
CA GLY A 78 -13.64 9.83 -5.73
C GLY A 78 -13.24 11.30 -5.54
N ASP A 79 -14.15 12.19 -5.12
CA ASP A 79 -13.84 13.58 -4.79
C ASP A 79 -13.16 13.63 -3.42
N ASP A 80 -13.63 12.86 -2.44
CA ASP A 80 -12.94 12.68 -1.15
C ASP A 80 -11.55 12.05 -1.35
N LEU A 81 -11.41 11.00 -2.17
CA LEU A 81 -10.08 10.45 -2.50
C LEU A 81 -9.17 11.52 -3.13
N SER A 82 -9.72 12.36 -4.01
CA SER A 82 -8.97 13.45 -4.63
C SER A 82 -8.55 14.51 -3.62
N PHE A 83 -9.34 14.76 -2.57
CA PHE A 83 -8.94 15.60 -1.44
C PHE A 83 -7.87 14.94 -0.58
N PHE A 84 -8.00 13.64 -0.27
CA PHE A 84 -7.02 12.89 0.51
C PHE A 84 -5.60 13.02 -0.08
N LEU A 85 -5.44 12.88 -1.39
CA LEU A 85 -4.14 13.01 -2.09
C LEU A 85 -3.54 14.44 -2.05
N ARG A 86 -4.25 15.42 -1.48
CA ARG A 86 -3.77 16.79 -1.20
C ARG A 86 -3.85 17.14 0.29
N SER A 87 -4.07 16.16 1.16
CA SER A 87 -4.23 16.37 2.60
C SER A 87 -2.89 16.28 3.35
N SER A 88 -2.82 16.95 4.51
CA SER A 88 -1.69 16.81 5.43
C SER A 88 -1.52 15.37 5.92
N ALA A 89 -2.61 14.62 6.13
CA ALA A 89 -2.56 13.19 6.43
C ALA A 89 -1.83 12.36 5.36
N TYR A 90 -2.10 12.60 4.07
CA TYR A 90 -1.40 11.92 2.98
C TYR A 90 0.09 12.31 2.91
N ALA A 91 0.41 13.60 3.08
CA ALA A 91 1.79 14.08 3.11
C ALA A 91 2.58 13.43 4.27
N ASP A 92 1.98 13.32 5.46
CA ASP A 92 2.56 12.64 6.61
C ASP A 92 2.77 11.14 6.37
N ILE A 93 1.77 10.42 5.83
CA ILE A 93 1.88 8.99 5.48
C ILE A 93 3.03 8.75 4.48
N MET A 94 3.11 9.56 3.42
CA MET A 94 4.14 9.42 2.40
C MET A 94 5.53 9.74 2.98
N THR A 95 5.65 10.81 3.77
CA THR A 95 6.91 11.19 4.44
C THR A 95 7.38 10.10 5.40
N TRP A 96 6.48 9.51 6.18
CA TRP A 96 6.79 8.41 7.10
C TRP A 96 7.31 7.17 6.37
N LEU A 97 6.64 6.76 5.29
CA LEU A 97 7.08 5.65 4.47
C LEU A 97 8.48 5.90 3.88
N LEU A 98 8.73 7.11 3.38
CA LEU A 98 10.04 7.48 2.81
C LEU A 98 11.14 7.53 3.86
N GLN A 99 10.84 8.00 5.08
CA GLN A 99 11.76 8.00 6.21
C GLN A 99 12.15 6.58 6.62
N LEU A 100 11.17 5.70 6.85
CA LEU A 100 11.40 4.27 7.15
C LEU A 100 12.14 3.57 6.02
N ASN A 101 11.80 3.86 4.76
CA ASN A 101 12.49 3.30 3.61
C ASN A 101 13.96 3.73 3.58
N ARG A 102 14.25 5.03 3.78
CA ARG A 102 15.60 5.57 3.78
C ARG A 102 16.47 4.96 4.89
N SER A 103 15.93 4.76 6.09
CA SER A 103 16.70 4.21 7.23
C SER A 103 17.29 2.82 6.94
N MET A 104 16.62 2.06 6.08
CA MET A 104 17.02 0.71 5.66
C MET A 104 17.97 0.69 4.44
N ILE A 105 18.30 1.83 3.84
CA ILE A 105 19.30 1.88 2.76
C ILE A 105 20.71 1.72 3.35
N PRO A 106 21.59 0.89 2.76
CA PRO A 106 22.98 0.77 3.21
C PRO A 106 23.72 2.12 3.20
N GLN A 107 24.53 2.38 4.23
CA GLN A 107 25.21 3.66 4.41
C GLN A 107 26.73 3.51 4.34
N ARG A 108 27.42 4.40 3.62
CA ARG A 108 28.89 4.53 3.71
C ARG A 108 29.26 5.17 5.04
N ARG A 109 30.31 4.69 5.69
CA ARG A 109 30.80 5.30 6.93
C ARG A 109 31.45 6.67 6.62
N PRO A 110 31.15 7.74 7.36
CA PRO A 110 31.74 9.06 7.12
C PRO A 110 33.28 9.10 7.18
N HIS A 111 33.89 8.24 8.00
CA HIS A 111 35.34 8.17 8.19
C HIS A 111 36.05 7.13 7.31
N ASP A 112 35.29 6.24 6.66
CA ASP A 112 35.82 5.26 5.70
C ASP A 112 34.73 4.87 4.68
N PRO A 113 34.61 5.61 3.56
CA PRO A 113 33.59 5.33 2.55
C PRO A 113 33.76 3.99 1.82
N SER A 114 34.86 3.26 2.03
CA SER A 114 35.01 1.89 1.51
C SER A 114 34.20 0.87 2.33
N VAL A 115 33.90 1.20 3.60
CA VAL A 115 33.07 0.38 4.48
C VAL A 115 31.61 0.83 4.39
N VAL A 116 30.75 -0.13 4.08
CA VAL A 116 29.31 0.05 3.98
C VAL A 116 28.62 -0.72 5.10
N ASP A 117 27.89 -0.02 5.95
CA ASP A 117 26.97 -0.63 6.90
C ASP A 117 25.66 -1.01 6.21
N ALA A 118 25.22 -2.24 6.42
CA ALA A 118 23.98 -2.78 5.86
C ALA A 118 23.08 -3.32 6.99
N TRP A 119 21.78 -3.43 6.70
CA TRP A 119 20.75 -3.55 7.73
C TRP A 119 19.89 -4.83 7.56
N PRO A 120 20.47 -6.04 7.63
CA PRO A 120 19.67 -7.27 7.62
C PRO A 120 18.78 -7.36 8.87
N LEU A 121 17.67 -8.09 8.77
CA LEU A 121 16.63 -8.18 9.81
C LEU A 121 17.18 -8.55 11.21
N LYS A 122 18.16 -9.46 11.26
CA LYS A 122 18.80 -9.95 12.50
C LYS A 122 20.18 -9.29 12.76
N SER A 123 20.39 -8.05 12.29
CA SER A 123 21.66 -7.33 12.45
C SER A 123 21.94 -6.95 13.89
N ALA A 124 23.10 -7.36 14.41
CA ALA A 124 23.60 -6.92 15.73
C ALA A 124 23.93 -5.41 15.79
N ASN A 125 24.05 -4.73 14.64
CA ASN A 125 24.33 -3.30 14.56
C ASN A 125 23.07 -2.43 14.71
N ILE A 126 21.88 -3.02 14.78
CA ILE A 126 20.63 -2.30 15.02
C ILE A 126 20.34 -2.29 16.52
N ASN A 127 20.56 -1.15 17.15
CA ASN A 127 20.26 -0.97 18.57
C ASN A 127 18.74 -0.93 18.80
N ILE A 128 18.24 -1.73 19.75
CA ILE A 128 16.82 -1.77 20.10
C ILE A 128 16.61 -0.91 21.35
N SER A 129 16.00 0.26 21.17
CA SER A 129 15.70 1.16 22.29
C SER A 129 14.65 0.58 23.24
N PRO A 130 14.56 1.06 24.50
CA PRO A 130 13.49 0.67 25.42
C PRO A 130 12.08 0.96 24.87
N HIS A 131 11.92 1.99 24.04
CA HIS A 131 10.65 2.34 23.39
C HIS A 131 10.25 1.28 22.35
N VAL A 132 11.21 0.92 21.48
CA VAL A 132 11.04 -0.15 20.48
C VAL A 132 10.81 -1.51 21.15
N ALA A 133 11.54 -1.83 22.21
CA ALA A 133 11.40 -3.08 22.95
C ALA A 133 10.00 -3.25 23.59
N ARG A 134 9.41 -2.17 24.13
CA ARG A 134 8.05 -2.21 24.68
C ARG A 134 6.98 -2.41 23.61
N LEU A 135 7.15 -1.83 22.41
CA LEU A 135 6.24 -2.07 21.29
C LEU A 135 6.40 -3.48 20.69
N ASN A 136 7.62 -4.02 20.64
CA ASN A 136 7.87 -5.44 20.31
C ASN A 136 7.15 -6.36 21.31
N LYS A 137 7.21 -6.05 22.62
CA LYS A 137 6.44 -6.77 23.65
C LYS A 137 4.93 -6.70 23.38
N LEU A 138 4.37 -5.55 22.98
CA LEU A 138 2.97 -5.43 22.57
C LEU A 138 2.62 -6.38 21.42
N ILE A 139 3.44 -6.43 20.36
CA ILE A 139 3.20 -7.37 19.23
C ILE A 139 3.23 -8.83 19.71
N ARG A 140 4.17 -9.20 20.59
CA ARG A 140 4.23 -10.53 21.20
C ARG A 140 3.03 -10.86 22.09
N SER A 141 2.48 -9.88 22.80
CA SER A 141 1.23 -10.04 23.56
C SER A 141 0.04 -10.29 22.63
N LEU A 142 -0.05 -9.57 21.50
CA LEU A 142 -1.10 -9.80 20.49
C LEU A 142 -0.98 -11.19 19.82
N ASP A 143 0.26 -11.66 19.61
CA ASP A 143 0.52 -13.04 19.15
C ASP A 143 0.08 -14.10 20.16
N GLY A 144 0.36 -13.88 21.45
CA GLY A 144 -0.05 -14.78 22.54
C GLY A 144 -1.58 -14.91 22.68
N LEU A 145 -2.35 -13.85 22.36
CA LEU A 145 -3.82 -13.92 22.34
C LEU A 145 -4.37 -14.91 21.30
N MET A 146 -3.57 -15.37 20.33
CA MET A 146 -3.99 -16.44 19.41
C MET A 146 -4.23 -17.77 20.13
N ASP A 147 -3.51 -18.05 21.23
CA ASP A 147 -3.68 -19.28 22.00
C ASP A 147 -5.04 -19.33 22.71
N GLU A 148 -5.61 -18.16 23.02
CA GLU A 148 -6.97 -18.02 23.57
C GLU A 148 -8.06 -18.19 22.50
N ALA A 149 -7.71 -18.11 21.21
CA ALA A 149 -8.64 -18.17 20.08
C ALA A 149 -8.27 -19.28 19.06
N PRO A 150 -8.15 -20.55 19.47
CA PRO A 150 -7.78 -21.63 18.57
C PRO A 150 -8.75 -21.74 17.39
N PRO A 151 -8.26 -22.07 16.18
CA PRO A 151 -9.09 -22.18 14.99
C PRO A 151 -10.17 -23.25 15.19
N GLU A 152 -11.42 -22.87 14.95
CA GLU A 152 -12.54 -23.81 15.03
C GLU A 152 -12.41 -24.93 13.97
N SER A 153 -12.82 -26.14 14.31
CA SER A 153 -12.74 -27.32 13.44
C SER A 153 -13.88 -27.39 12.40
N GLY A 154 -13.74 -28.30 11.43
CA GLY A 154 -14.76 -28.61 10.40
C GLY A 154 -14.49 -28.01 9.01
N PRO A 155 -15.22 -28.48 7.97
CA PRO A 155 -15.04 -28.01 6.59
C PRO A 155 -15.55 -26.57 6.41
N ARG A 156 -14.73 -25.72 5.79
CA ARG A 156 -14.99 -24.28 5.62
C ARG A 156 -14.81 -23.88 4.16
N ARG A 157 -15.54 -22.85 3.72
CA ARG A 157 -15.44 -22.24 2.38
C ARG A 157 -14.89 -20.80 2.38
N PHE A 158 -14.89 -20.19 3.55
CA PHE A 158 -14.45 -18.82 3.83
C PHE A 158 -13.60 -18.84 5.10
N GLY A 159 -13.08 -17.69 5.53
CA GLY A 159 -12.26 -17.57 6.75
C GLY A 159 -12.86 -18.15 8.03
N ASN A 160 -11.99 -18.40 9.02
CA ASN A 160 -12.33 -19.01 10.29
C ASN A 160 -12.93 -17.98 11.25
N ALA A 161 -14.14 -18.24 11.76
CA ALA A 161 -14.83 -17.34 12.69
C ALA A 161 -14.10 -17.14 14.03
N ALA A 162 -13.14 -18.02 14.39
CA ALA A 162 -12.23 -17.81 15.53
C ALA A 162 -11.46 -16.48 15.46
N PHE A 163 -11.21 -15.93 14.26
CA PHE A 163 -10.62 -14.61 14.09
C PHE A 163 -11.44 -13.50 14.77
N ARG A 164 -12.78 -13.62 14.82
CA ARG A 164 -13.65 -12.68 15.54
C ARG A 164 -13.47 -12.76 17.05
N LYS A 165 -13.15 -13.95 17.57
CA LYS A 165 -12.80 -14.14 18.99
C LYS A 165 -11.45 -13.52 19.30
N TRP A 166 -10.45 -13.76 18.46
CA TRP A 166 -9.12 -13.14 18.59
C TRP A 166 -9.19 -11.61 18.53
N HIS A 167 -9.87 -11.05 17.51
CA HIS A 167 -10.00 -9.60 17.34
C HIS A 167 -10.71 -8.95 18.54
N ARG A 168 -11.73 -9.60 19.12
CA ARG A 168 -12.35 -9.15 20.38
C ARG A 168 -11.38 -9.19 21.56
N ALA A 169 -10.61 -10.26 21.74
CA ALA A 169 -9.62 -10.34 22.81
C ALA A 169 -8.55 -9.22 22.66
N VAL A 170 -8.13 -8.93 21.42
CA VAL A 170 -7.27 -7.79 21.10
C VAL A 170 -7.94 -6.46 21.47
N GLN A 171 -9.22 -6.26 21.15
CA GLN A 171 -9.98 -5.06 21.51
C GLN A 171 -10.07 -4.86 23.03
N GLU A 172 -10.34 -5.95 23.77
CA GLU A 172 -10.43 -5.94 25.24
C GLU A 172 -9.06 -5.68 25.91
N ALA A 173 -7.97 -6.23 25.34
CA ALA A 173 -6.61 -6.04 25.86
C ALA A 173 -5.95 -4.72 25.42
N THR A 174 -6.40 -4.09 24.34
CA THR A 174 -5.75 -2.88 23.77
C THR A 174 -5.53 -1.74 24.77
N PRO A 175 -6.48 -1.36 25.64
CA PRO A 175 -6.28 -0.26 26.60
C PRO A 175 -5.14 -0.48 27.59
N SER A 176 -4.91 -1.73 28.05
CA SER A 176 -3.77 -2.07 28.92
C SER A 176 -2.49 -2.24 28.12
N LEU A 177 -2.53 -2.90 26.95
CA LEU A 177 -1.35 -3.08 26.10
C LEU A 177 -0.76 -1.74 25.63
N LEU A 178 -1.60 -0.77 25.25
CA LEU A 178 -1.15 0.57 24.88
C LEU A 178 -0.50 1.28 26.08
N ARG A 179 -1.14 1.22 27.26
CA ARG A 179 -0.61 1.83 28.50
C ARG A 179 0.78 1.31 28.84
N ASP A 180 0.97 -0.01 28.76
CA ASP A 180 2.25 -0.66 29.03
C ASP A 180 3.32 -0.39 27.97
N ALA A 181 2.91 -0.20 26.70
CA ALA A 181 3.84 0.00 25.59
C ALA A 181 4.36 1.44 25.49
N LEU A 182 3.47 2.41 25.63
CA LEU A 182 3.73 3.83 25.36
C LEU A 182 4.20 4.56 26.62
N SER A 183 5.19 5.43 26.46
CA SER A 183 5.76 6.21 27.57
C SER A 183 4.82 7.34 28.02
N ASP A 184 5.00 7.81 29.26
CA ASP A 184 4.32 8.99 29.80
C ASP A 184 4.55 10.26 28.96
N LYS A 185 5.62 10.31 28.14
CA LYS A 185 5.85 11.38 27.16
C LYS A 185 4.77 11.44 26.07
N VAL A 186 4.13 10.32 25.75
CA VAL A 186 2.97 10.22 24.84
C VAL A 186 1.68 10.56 25.60
N TRP A 187 1.45 9.96 26.76
CA TRP A 187 0.21 10.16 27.52
C TRP A 187 0.08 11.58 28.08
N GLY A 188 1.19 12.17 28.53
CA GLY A 188 1.28 13.56 28.98
C GLY A 188 1.13 14.61 27.87
N ARG A 189 0.78 14.22 26.65
CA ARG A 189 0.35 15.13 25.59
C ARG A 189 -1.10 15.59 25.75
N ALA A 190 -1.92 14.83 26.49
CA ALA A 190 -3.31 15.16 26.79
C ALA A 190 -3.43 16.22 27.90
N GLN A 191 -4.37 17.17 27.77
CA GLN A 191 -4.61 18.23 28.76
C GLN A 191 -5.80 17.88 29.69
N GLY A 192 -5.72 16.69 30.30
CA GLY A 192 -6.72 16.15 31.24
C GLY A 192 -7.43 14.90 30.71
N ASP A 193 -8.37 14.37 31.50
CA ASP A 193 -8.96 13.05 31.27
C ASP A 193 -9.70 12.91 29.94
N ALA A 194 -10.41 13.96 29.50
CA ALA A 194 -11.14 13.95 28.23
C ALA A 194 -10.21 13.82 27.01
N ASP A 195 -9.14 14.62 26.98
CA ASP A 195 -8.10 14.52 25.95
C ASP A 195 -7.37 13.18 26.01
N LEU A 196 -7.16 12.62 27.20
CA LEU A 196 -6.48 11.33 27.38
C LEU A 196 -7.33 10.18 26.81
N ILE A 197 -8.64 10.23 27.00
CA ILE A 197 -9.60 9.29 26.41
C ILE A 197 -9.58 9.42 24.88
N SER A 198 -9.67 10.65 24.34
CA SER A 198 -9.61 10.87 22.89
C SER A 198 -8.28 10.43 22.27
N LEU A 199 -7.14 10.71 22.92
CA LEU A 199 -5.82 10.25 22.49
C LEU A 199 -5.72 8.72 22.49
N ASN A 200 -6.25 8.06 23.53
CA ASN A 200 -6.29 6.60 23.59
C ASN A 200 -7.14 6.02 22.46
N HIS A 201 -8.36 6.54 22.25
CA HIS A 201 -9.22 6.15 21.12
C HIS A 201 -8.56 6.39 19.77
N GLU A 202 -7.83 7.50 19.59
CA GLU A 202 -7.15 7.81 18.34
C GLU A 202 -6.02 6.81 18.04
N ILE A 203 -5.13 6.56 18.99
CA ILE A 203 -4.05 5.57 18.82
C ILE A 203 -4.62 4.15 18.65
N ALA A 204 -5.64 3.79 19.45
CA ALA A 204 -6.28 2.48 19.38
C ALA A 204 -6.99 2.23 18.05
N ALA A 205 -7.59 3.23 17.43
CA ALA A 205 -8.27 3.08 16.14
C ALA A 205 -7.32 2.56 15.04
N TYR A 206 -6.10 3.12 14.97
CA TYR A 206 -5.11 2.66 14.00
C TYR A 206 -4.60 1.25 14.32
N LEU A 207 -4.31 0.94 15.59
CA LEU A 207 -3.88 -0.40 16.02
C LEU A 207 -4.96 -1.47 15.75
N LEU A 208 -6.21 -1.22 16.13
CA LEU A 208 -7.32 -2.17 15.92
C LEU A 208 -7.66 -2.36 14.44
N GLY A 209 -7.47 -1.32 13.62
CA GLY A 209 -7.55 -1.39 12.17
C GLY A 209 -6.40 -2.15 11.50
N SER A 210 -5.34 -2.51 12.22
CA SER A 210 -4.10 -3.06 11.65
C SER A 210 -4.13 -4.55 11.29
N PHE A 211 -5.16 -5.31 11.68
CA PHE A 211 -5.11 -6.78 11.68
C PHE A 211 -6.12 -7.49 10.76
N GLY A 212 -6.92 -6.75 9.99
CA GLY A 212 -7.98 -7.29 9.13
C GLY A 212 -9.39 -6.89 9.57
N SER A 213 -10.42 -7.24 8.79
CA SER A 213 -11.83 -7.04 9.18
C SER A 213 -12.40 -8.32 9.81
N PRO A 214 -12.84 -8.29 11.08
CA PRO A 214 -13.51 -9.43 11.70
C PRO A 214 -14.88 -9.72 11.07
N GLU A 215 -15.53 -8.74 10.44
CA GLU A 215 -16.79 -8.95 9.71
C GLU A 215 -16.55 -9.79 8.46
N ARG A 216 -15.61 -9.34 7.60
CA ARG A 216 -15.34 -9.93 6.28
C ARG A 216 -14.38 -11.13 6.34
N LEU A 217 -13.63 -11.28 7.42
CA LEU A 217 -12.57 -12.28 7.60
C LEU A 217 -11.46 -12.13 6.55
N ASP A 218 -11.11 -10.88 6.23
CA ASP A 218 -10.09 -10.52 5.23
C ASP A 218 -8.97 -9.65 5.82
N TYR A 219 -7.82 -9.64 5.13
CA TYR A 219 -6.67 -8.78 5.43
C TYR A 219 -6.04 -8.27 4.13
N GLY A 220 -5.47 -7.06 4.15
CA GLY A 220 -4.79 -6.48 2.98
C GLY A 220 -4.10 -5.15 3.29
N THR A 221 -3.61 -4.50 2.24
CA THR A 221 -2.71 -3.33 2.34
C THR A 221 -3.30 -2.10 3.05
N GLY A 222 -4.63 -1.96 3.13
CA GLY A 222 -5.29 -0.93 3.93
C GLY A 222 -5.12 -1.14 5.44
N HIS A 223 -5.02 -2.39 5.88
CA HIS A 223 -4.73 -2.75 7.28
C HIS A 223 -3.23 -2.56 7.59
N GLU A 224 -2.36 -2.94 6.65
CA GLU A 224 -0.91 -2.66 6.72
C GLU A 224 -0.60 -1.16 6.84
N LEU A 225 -1.33 -0.32 6.09
CA LEU A 225 -1.29 1.14 6.20
C LEU A 225 -1.74 1.63 7.58
N SER A 226 -2.78 1.02 8.17
CA SER A 226 -3.25 1.35 9.52
C SER A 226 -2.15 1.10 10.57
N PHE A 227 -1.34 0.05 10.39
CA PHE A 227 -0.22 -0.22 11.28
C PHE A 227 0.91 0.80 11.17
N LEU A 228 1.23 1.24 9.95
CA LEU A 228 2.18 2.34 9.75
C LEU A 228 1.67 3.64 10.37
N ALA A 229 0.37 3.93 10.28
CA ALA A 229 -0.24 5.09 10.92
C ALA A 229 -0.17 5.02 12.45
N PHE A 230 -0.44 3.86 13.06
CA PHE A 230 -0.24 3.63 14.50
C PHE A 230 1.18 3.99 14.96
N LEU A 231 2.21 3.51 14.24
CA LEU A 231 3.62 3.83 14.54
C LEU A 231 3.94 5.31 14.31
N ALA A 232 3.40 5.92 13.26
CA ALA A 232 3.54 7.35 12.99
C ALA A 232 2.87 8.23 14.06
N CYS A 233 1.73 7.85 14.63
CA CYS A 233 1.12 8.56 15.76
C CYS A 233 2.09 8.62 16.95
N ILE A 234 2.71 7.50 17.28
CA ILE A 234 3.71 7.40 18.35
C ILE A 234 4.95 8.24 18.02
N TRP A 235 5.42 8.20 16.76
CA TRP A 235 6.51 9.06 16.27
C TRP A 235 6.17 10.55 16.44
N LYS A 236 5.06 11.02 15.88
CA LYS A 236 4.64 12.43 15.90
C LYS A 236 4.49 12.98 17.32
N LEU A 237 4.09 12.16 18.29
CA LEU A 237 4.00 12.55 19.70
C LEU A 237 5.34 12.49 20.45
N GLY A 238 6.41 12.03 19.79
CA GLY A 238 7.75 11.89 20.35
C GLY A 238 7.89 10.67 21.26
N GLY A 239 7.07 9.63 21.08
CA GLY A 239 7.05 8.41 21.89
C GLY A 239 8.22 7.45 21.68
N PHE A 240 9.08 7.73 20.70
CA PHE A 240 10.34 7.02 20.47
C PHE A 240 11.54 7.83 20.99
N SER A 241 12.72 7.20 20.97
CA SER A 241 13.97 7.79 21.46
C SER A 241 14.48 8.85 20.47
N ASN A 242 14.97 9.97 20.99
CA ASN A 242 15.65 10.99 20.18
C ASN A 242 17.07 10.49 19.82
N ALA A 243 17.18 9.62 18.81
CA ALA A 243 18.43 9.11 18.27
C ALA A 243 18.82 9.84 16.96
N ASP A 244 20.02 9.57 16.45
CA ASP A 244 20.44 10.06 15.13
C ASP A 244 19.52 9.51 14.01
N PRO A 245 19.22 10.29 12.95
CA PRO A 245 18.29 9.89 11.90
C PRO A 245 18.58 8.52 11.30
N GLY A 246 17.56 7.66 11.26
CA GLY A 246 17.65 6.29 10.79
C GLY A 246 17.96 5.25 11.89
N HIS A 247 18.47 5.63 13.06
CA HIS A 247 18.81 4.66 14.11
C HIS A 247 17.57 4.04 14.74
N GLU A 248 16.64 4.87 15.22
CA GLU A 248 15.42 4.42 15.88
C GLU A 248 14.46 3.80 14.85
N GLU A 249 14.42 4.35 13.63
CA GLU A 249 13.64 3.83 12.50
C GLU A 249 14.05 2.43 12.09
N ARG A 250 15.36 2.10 12.08
CA ARG A 250 15.83 0.72 11.84
C ARG A 250 15.31 -0.22 12.91
N GLY A 251 15.30 0.20 14.18
CA GLY A 251 14.68 -0.56 15.28
C GLY A 251 13.18 -0.75 15.09
N ILE A 252 12.45 0.29 14.67
CA ILE A 252 11.03 0.20 14.35
C ILE A 252 10.77 -0.81 13.22
N VAL A 253 11.55 -0.77 12.14
CA VAL A 253 11.41 -1.71 11.02
C VAL A 253 11.68 -3.16 11.44
N THR A 254 12.82 -3.43 12.06
CA THR A 254 13.26 -4.82 12.31
C THR A 254 12.66 -5.45 13.56
N ALA A 255 12.30 -4.67 14.58
CA ALA A 255 11.79 -5.17 15.85
C ALA A 255 10.31 -4.84 16.12
N ILE A 256 9.62 -4.11 15.24
CA ILE A 256 8.17 -3.89 15.34
C ILE A 256 7.46 -4.29 14.04
N ILE A 257 7.84 -3.71 12.88
CA ILE A 257 7.16 -3.98 11.60
C ILE A 257 7.38 -5.42 11.14
N GLN A 258 8.62 -5.95 11.19
CA GLN A 258 8.87 -7.34 10.82
C GLN A 258 8.11 -8.35 11.72
N PRO A 259 8.15 -8.28 13.07
CA PRO A 259 7.31 -9.12 13.94
C PRO A 259 5.80 -8.96 13.72
N TYR A 260 5.33 -7.76 13.38
CA TYR A 260 3.93 -7.55 12.99
C TYR A 260 3.56 -8.31 11.71
N LEU A 261 4.42 -8.28 10.68
CA LEU A 261 4.21 -9.04 9.44
C LEU A 261 4.25 -10.55 9.69
N GLU A 262 5.08 -11.02 10.61
CA GLU A 262 5.11 -12.43 11.05
C GLU A 262 3.80 -12.83 11.74
N LEU A 263 3.28 -12.00 12.66
CA LEU A 263 1.96 -12.17 13.27
C LEU A 263 0.84 -12.18 12.21
N VAL A 264 0.83 -11.22 11.29
CA VAL A 264 -0.15 -11.16 10.19
C VAL A 264 -0.14 -12.44 9.34
N ARG A 265 1.03 -12.97 8.99
CA ARG A 265 1.14 -14.25 8.26
C ARG A 265 0.58 -15.42 9.09
N LYS A 266 0.86 -15.46 10.40
CA LYS A 266 0.29 -16.45 11.31
C LYS A 266 -1.25 -16.33 11.39
N LEU A 267 -1.81 -15.12 11.42
CA LEU A 267 -3.26 -14.87 11.38
C LEU A 267 -3.89 -15.35 10.07
N ILE A 268 -3.29 -15.00 8.92
CA ILE A 268 -3.74 -15.43 7.58
C ILE A 268 -3.76 -16.97 7.49
N LEU A 269 -2.70 -17.65 7.92
CA LEU A 269 -2.64 -19.12 7.90
C LEU A 269 -3.63 -19.76 8.90
N THR A 270 -3.62 -19.32 10.16
CA THR A 270 -4.42 -19.93 11.24
C THR A 270 -5.91 -19.76 11.03
N TYR A 271 -6.32 -18.58 10.54
CA TYR A 271 -7.73 -18.25 10.34
C TYR A 271 -8.15 -18.26 8.87
N THR A 272 -7.28 -18.61 7.93
CA THR A 272 -7.60 -18.67 6.49
C THR A 272 -8.21 -17.34 6.00
N LEU A 273 -7.58 -16.22 6.36
CA LEU A 273 -8.09 -14.89 6.02
C LEU A 273 -8.02 -14.66 4.50
N GLU A 274 -9.04 -13.98 3.97
CA GLU A 274 -9.13 -13.70 2.53
C GLU A 274 -8.32 -12.43 2.15
N PRO A 275 -7.82 -12.35 0.90
CA PRO A 275 -7.17 -11.14 0.38
C PRO A 275 -8.14 -9.94 0.24
N ALA A 276 -8.04 -8.95 1.12
CA ALA A 276 -8.89 -7.77 1.11
C ALA A 276 -8.59 -6.85 -0.09
N GLY A 277 -9.61 -6.54 -0.89
CA GLY A 277 -9.47 -5.67 -2.06
C GLY A 277 -8.69 -6.30 -3.22
N SER A 278 -8.62 -7.63 -3.29
CA SER A 278 -7.74 -8.34 -4.23
C SER A 278 -7.90 -7.91 -5.69
N HIS A 279 -6.76 -7.74 -6.36
CA HIS A 279 -6.67 -7.66 -7.82
C HIS A 279 -6.46 -9.05 -8.47
N GLY A 280 -6.61 -10.12 -7.68
CA GLY A 280 -6.16 -11.45 -8.03
C GLY A 280 -4.69 -11.45 -8.47
N VAL A 281 -4.42 -12.20 -9.54
CA VAL A 281 -3.09 -12.36 -10.17
C VAL A 281 -2.47 -11.02 -10.66
N TRP A 282 -3.25 -9.93 -10.76
CA TRP A 282 -2.79 -8.61 -11.17
C TRP A 282 -2.31 -7.70 -10.02
N GLY A 283 -2.41 -8.15 -8.77
CA GLY A 283 -1.79 -7.48 -7.63
C GLY A 283 -0.25 -7.56 -7.65
N LEU A 284 0.40 -6.86 -6.72
CA LEU A 284 1.81 -7.16 -6.37
C LEU A 284 1.88 -8.47 -5.57
N ASP A 285 1.02 -8.55 -4.56
CA ASP A 285 0.90 -9.58 -3.54
C ASP A 285 -0.58 -9.58 -3.10
N ASP A 286 -1.04 -10.64 -2.45
CA ASP A 286 -2.42 -10.77 -2.01
C ASP A 286 -2.74 -9.90 -0.78
N HIS A 287 -1.75 -9.66 0.09
CA HIS A 287 -1.94 -9.15 1.44
C HIS A 287 -1.06 -7.93 1.77
N SER A 288 0.19 -7.89 1.28
CA SER A 288 1.24 -6.98 1.78
C SER A 288 1.95 -6.19 0.69
N PHE A 289 2.38 -4.97 1.02
CA PHE A 289 3.16 -4.10 0.12
C PHE A 289 4.44 -3.59 0.81
N ILE A 290 4.35 -3.19 2.07
CA ILE A 290 5.46 -2.62 2.86
C ILE A 290 6.72 -3.50 2.92
N PRO A 291 6.69 -4.84 3.08
CA PRO A 291 7.92 -5.64 3.04
C PRO A 291 8.67 -5.54 1.71
N TYR A 292 8.00 -5.26 0.59
CA TYR A 292 8.64 -5.08 -0.71
C TYR A 292 9.30 -3.70 -0.84
N VAL A 293 8.71 -2.66 -0.25
CA VAL A 293 9.32 -1.32 -0.14
C VAL A 293 10.57 -1.38 0.74
N LEU A 294 10.41 -1.74 2.01
CA LEU A 294 11.51 -1.74 2.99
C LEU A 294 12.58 -2.79 2.67
N GLY A 295 12.18 -3.96 2.16
CA GLY A 295 13.10 -5.03 1.79
C GLY A 295 13.91 -4.76 0.52
N SER A 296 13.38 -4.00 -0.43
CA SER A 296 14.20 -3.53 -1.57
C SER A 296 15.19 -2.45 -1.13
N ALA A 297 14.84 -1.62 -0.13
CA ALA A 297 15.75 -0.62 0.43
C ALA A 297 17.00 -1.26 1.06
N GLN A 298 16.85 -2.37 1.78
CA GLN A 298 17.95 -3.15 2.39
C GLN A 298 19.09 -3.53 1.41
N TYR A 299 18.81 -3.58 0.11
CA TYR A 299 19.77 -3.94 -0.94
C TYR A 299 20.06 -2.82 -1.96
N CYS A 300 19.52 -1.61 -1.76
CA CYS A 300 19.83 -0.44 -2.58
C CYS A 300 21.33 -0.16 -2.67
N ALA A 301 21.73 0.56 -3.73
CA ALA A 301 23.07 1.15 -3.82
C ALA A 301 23.34 2.02 -2.58
N PRO A 302 24.54 1.93 -1.96
CA PRO A 302 24.82 2.65 -0.72
C PRO A 302 24.78 4.17 -0.87
N ILE A 303 24.32 4.85 0.16
CA ILE A 303 24.26 6.32 0.26
C ILE A 303 25.21 6.85 1.32
N ASP A 304 25.60 8.11 1.20
CA ASP A 304 26.31 8.82 2.25
C ASP A 304 25.27 9.30 3.29
N HIS A 305 25.69 9.38 4.57
CA HIS A 305 24.78 9.58 5.70
C HIS A 305 23.83 10.79 5.53
N ASP A 306 24.41 11.93 5.12
CA ASP A 306 23.79 13.23 4.91
C ASP A 306 23.23 13.44 3.47
N SER A 307 23.44 12.50 2.55
CA SER A 307 23.03 12.68 1.15
C SER A 307 21.52 12.82 1.01
N ILE A 308 21.03 14.02 0.67
CA ILE A 308 19.61 14.26 0.35
C ILE A 308 19.12 13.45 -0.87
N LYS A 309 20.03 12.87 -1.67
CA LYS A 309 19.71 12.08 -2.86
C LYS A 309 19.90 10.58 -2.60
N VAL A 310 18.94 9.80 -3.09
CA VAL A 310 18.97 8.34 -3.20
C VAL A 310 19.21 7.96 -4.67
N PRO A 311 20.16 7.05 -4.96
CA PRO A 311 20.41 6.54 -6.31
C PRO A 311 19.14 6.04 -7.01
N ASN A 312 19.06 6.24 -8.32
CA ASN A 312 18.00 5.68 -9.16
C ASN A 312 18.20 4.20 -9.47
N GLU A 313 19.45 3.75 -9.45
CA GLU A 313 19.91 2.47 -9.99
C GLU A 313 21.11 1.96 -9.17
N GLY A 314 21.47 0.69 -9.38
CA GLY A 314 22.50 -0.02 -8.63
C GLY A 314 21.98 -0.77 -7.40
N SER A 315 22.89 -1.49 -6.77
CA SER A 315 22.64 -2.39 -5.64
C SER A 315 23.83 -2.40 -4.68
N LEU A 316 23.61 -2.85 -3.44
CA LEU A 316 24.68 -3.25 -2.53
C LEU A 316 25.49 -4.41 -3.16
N LEU A 317 26.82 -4.34 -3.13
CA LEU A 317 27.69 -5.32 -3.80
C LEU A 317 27.46 -6.77 -3.36
N ALA A 318 27.15 -6.99 -2.07
CA ALA A 318 26.87 -8.31 -1.50
C ALA A 318 25.40 -8.76 -1.63
N SER A 319 24.52 -7.97 -2.27
CA SER A 319 23.12 -8.33 -2.43
C SER A 319 22.91 -9.41 -3.51
N PRO A 320 21.89 -10.28 -3.37
CA PRO A 320 21.51 -11.19 -4.44
C PRO A 320 20.99 -10.41 -5.67
N SER A 321 21.20 -10.93 -6.88
CA SER A 321 20.53 -10.41 -8.08
C SER A 321 19.00 -10.46 -7.90
N PRO A 322 18.23 -9.43 -8.35
CA PRO A 322 16.77 -9.46 -8.30
C PRO A 322 16.13 -10.70 -8.91
N THR A 323 16.75 -11.30 -9.94
CA THR A 323 16.31 -12.56 -10.57
C THR A 323 16.22 -13.75 -9.60
N ARG A 324 16.83 -13.66 -8.41
CA ARG A 324 16.69 -14.66 -7.35
C ARG A 324 15.34 -14.61 -6.63
N THR A 325 14.55 -13.53 -6.70
CA THR A 325 13.23 -13.48 -6.04
C THR A 325 12.23 -14.46 -6.67
N ALA A 326 12.38 -14.79 -7.95
CA ALA A 326 11.57 -15.80 -8.62
C ALA A 326 11.95 -17.26 -8.28
N LYS A 327 12.84 -17.49 -7.30
CA LYS A 327 13.38 -18.83 -6.95
C LYS A 327 13.15 -19.17 -5.48
N ASN A 328 12.41 -20.25 -5.22
CA ASN A 328 12.05 -20.68 -3.86
C ASN A 328 13.29 -20.92 -2.96
N GLU A 329 14.32 -21.61 -3.46
CA GLU A 329 15.58 -21.83 -2.72
C GLU A 329 16.25 -20.54 -2.24
N SER A 330 16.15 -19.46 -3.04
CA SER A 330 16.68 -18.14 -2.66
C SER A 330 15.74 -17.42 -1.69
N ALA A 331 14.43 -17.60 -1.82
CA ALA A 331 13.46 -17.13 -0.84
C ALA A 331 13.76 -17.69 0.55
N GLU A 332 13.90 -19.02 0.67
CA GLU A 332 14.28 -19.67 1.93
C GLU A 332 15.63 -19.19 2.47
N MET A 333 16.64 -19.08 1.60
CA MET A 333 17.99 -18.63 2.00
C MET A 333 18.00 -17.21 2.59
N TYR A 334 17.14 -16.31 2.13
CA TYR A 334 17.17 -14.89 2.53
C TYR A 334 16.00 -14.43 3.42
N ARG A 335 14.95 -15.25 3.64
CA ARG A 335 13.72 -14.87 4.38
C ARG A 335 13.96 -14.30 5.78
N ASP A 336 15.03 -14.76 6.42
CA ASP A 336 15.47 -14.38 7.77
C ASP A 336 16.36 -13.13 7.81
N SER A 337 16.78 -12.63 6.65
CA SER A 337 17.73 -11.53 6.51
C SER A 337 17.14 -10.30 5.85
N ASN A 338 16.12 -10.46 5.00
CA ASN A 338 15.58 -9.41 4.15
C ASN A 338 14.04 -9.49 4.03
N MET A 339 13.36 -8.36 4.20
CA MET A 339 11.88 -8.30 4.22
C MET A 339 11.23 -8.68 2.90
N TYR A 340 11.87 -8.36 1.76
CA TYR A 340 11.37 -8.68 0.43
C TYR A 340 11.37 -10.20 0.24
N PHE A 341 12.51 -10.85 0.51
CA PHE A 341 12.60 -12.31 0.47
C PHE A 341 11.74 -12.99 1.55
N SER A 342 11.52 -12.34 2.71
CA SER A 342 10.59 -12.81 3.74
C SER A 342 9.14 -12.89 3.23
N ALA A 343 8.71 -11.91 2.43
CA ALA A 343 7.38 -11.92 1.80
C ALA A 343 7.29 -12.90 0.61
N ILE A 344 8.33 -12.97 -0.23
CA ILE A 344 8.43 -13.95 -1.32
C ILE A 344 8.38 -15.40 -0.79
N ALA A 345 9.06 -15.70 0.32
CA ALA A 345 9.02 -17.02 0.94
C ALA A 345 7.60 -17.37 1.42
N PHE A 346 6.89 -16.40 2.02
CA PHE A 346 5.48 -16.60 2.38
C PHE A 346 4.58 -16.86 1.16
N ILE A 347 4.84 -16.25 0.00
CA ILE A 347 4.15 -16.59 -1.25
C ILE A 347 4.41 -18.06 -1.62
N PHE A 348 5.65 -18.55 -1.53
CA PHE A 348 5.96 -19.96 -1.82
C PHE A 348 5.40 -20.93 -0.77
N ASP A 349 5.25 -20.51 0.48
CA ASP A 349 4.57 -21.28 1.53
C ASP A 349 3.09 -21.53 1.14
N VAL A 350 2.36 -20.48 0.71
CA VAL A 350 0.90 -20.55 0.46
C VAL A 350 0.48 -20.89 -0.97
N LYS A 351 1.24 -20.46 -1.99
CA LYS A 351 0.94 -20.73 -3.42
C LYS A 351 1.76 -21.92 -3.93
N LYS A 352 1.27 -22.57 -4.98
CA LYS A 352 1.89 -23.72 -5.65
C LYS A 352 1.84 -23.53 -7.17
N GLY A 353 2.73 -24.21 -7.88
CA GLY A 353 2.94 -24.02 -9.32
C GLY A 353 4.10 -23.05 -9.61
N PRO A 354 4.33 -22.70 -10.90
CA PRO A 354 5.38 -21.77 -11.30
C PRO A 354 5.11 -20.34 -10.81
N PHE A 355 6.15 -19.66 -10.32
CA PHE A 355 6.03 -18.31 -9.75
C PHE A 355 5.45 -17.27 -10.73
N TRP A 356 5.74 -17.41 -12.02
CA TRP A 356 5.24 -16.52 -13.08
C TRP A 356 3.74 -16.71 -13.36
N GLU A 357 3.12 -17.84 -12.98
CA GLU A 357 1.67 -18.05 -13.15
C GLU A 357 0.88 -17.38 -12.02
N HIS A 358 1.35 -17.50 -10.77
CA HIS A 358 0.61 -17.06 -9.58
C HIS A 358 1.05 -15.70 -9.02
N SER A 359 2.19 -15.17 -9.48
CA SER A 359 2.80 -13.90 -9.05
C SER A 359 3.51 -13.17 -10.22
N PRO A 360 2.87 -12.98 -11.39
CA PRO A 360 3.51 -12.42 -12.59
C PRO A 360 4.06 -11.01 -12.38
N THR A 361 3.43 -10.15 -11.57
CA THR A 361 3.93 -8.81 -11.27
C THR A 361 5.31 -8.85 -10.60
N LEU A 362 5.48 -9.72 -9.59
CA LEU A 362 6.77 -9.92 -8.91
C LEU A 362 7.79 -10.62 -9.82
N TYR A 363 7.33 -11.52 -10.70
CA TYR A 363 8.18 -12.15 -11.71
C TYR A 363 8.73 -11.12 -12.71
N ASP A 364 7.89 -10.24 -13.25
CA ASP A 364 8.29 -9.13 -14.13
C ASP A 364 9.30 -8.21 -13.41
N ILE A 365 9.07 -7.88 -12.13
CA ILE A 365 9.99 -7.08 -11.30
C ILE A 365 11.34 -7.78 -11.10
N SER A 366 11.37 -9.10 -10.95
CA SER A 366 12.62 -9.88 -10.81
C SER A 366 13.55 -9.76 -12.03
N GLY A 367 13.00 -9.40 -13.20
CA GLY A 367 13.74 -9.17 -14.45
C GLY A 367 14.41 -7.79 -14.56
N ILE A 368 14.21 -6.87 -13.60
CA ILE A 368 14.80 -5.52 -13.63
C ILE A 368 16.32 -5.60 -13.43
N LYS A 369 17.08 -5.18 -14.44
CA LYS A 369 18.55 -5.27 -14.48
C LYS A 369 19.25 -4.10 -13.78
N ASP A 370 18.57 -2.96 -13.66
CA ASP A 370 19.12 -1.70 -13.11
C ASP A 370 19.33 -1.74 -11.58
N GLY A 371 19.11 -2.89 -10.93
CA GLY A 371 19.40 -3.13 -9.52
C GLY A 371 18.28 -2.75 -8.54
N TRP A 372 18.56 -2.99 -7.27
CA TRP A 372 17.57 -2.85 -6.19
C TRP A 372 17.12 -1.40 -5.97
N ALA A 373 17.96 -0.40 -6.25
CA ALA A 373 17.56 1.00 -6.17
C ALA A 373 16.46 1.37 -7.18
N LYS A 374 16.47 0.76 -8.37
CA LYS A 374 15.41 0.92 -9.37
C LYS A 374 14.12 0.23 -8.94
N ILE A 375 14.24 -0.98 -8.38
CA ILE A 375 13.11 -1.73 -7.80
C ILE A 375 12.49 -0.93 -6.66
N ASN A 376 13.28 -0.41 -5.73
CA ASN A 376 12.81 0.40 -4.61
C ASN A 376 12.06 1.67 -5.08
N LYS A 377 12.60 2.37 -6.08
CA LYS A 377 11.89 3.49 -6.75
C LYS A 377 10.55 3.05 -7.32
N GLY A 378 10.51 1.91 -8.00
CA GLY A 378 9.29 1.31 -8.53
C GLY A 378 8.28 0.97 -7.43
N MET A 379 8.71 0.33 -6.34
CA MET A 379 7.86 -0.04 -5.20
C MET A 379 7.23 1.19 -4.55
N ILE A 380 7.98 2.28 -4.36
CA ILE A 380 7.45 3.52 -3.77
C ILE A 380 6.41 4.18 -4.69
N LYS A 381 6.68 4.27 -5.99
CA LYS A 381 5.70 4.80 -6.96
C LYS A 381 4.44 3.93 -7.04
N MET A 382 4.61 2.61 -7.00
CA MET A 382 3.51 1.65 -7.08
C MET A 382 2.70 1.60 -5.77
N TYR A 383 3.30 1.76 -4.59
CA TYR A 383 2.57 1.91 -3.33
C TYR A 383 1.65 3.14 -3.37
N ASN A 384 2.14 4.27 -3.87
CA ASN A 384 1.30 5.46 -4.01
C ASN A 384 0.12 5.22 -4.98
N ALA A 385 0.36 4.55 -6.12
CA ALA A 385 -0.67 4.29 -7.12
C ALA A 385 -1.71 3.23 -6.69
N GLU A 386 -1.26 2.11 -6.10
CA GLU A 386 -2.10 0.93 -5.85
C GLU A 386 -2.59 0.82 -4.41
N VAL A 387 -2.00 1.55 -3.45
CA VAL A 387 -2.49 1.66 -2.06
C VAL A 387 -3.11 3.04 -1.85
N LEU A 388 -2.31 4.12 -1.81
CA LEU A 388 -2.80 5.44 -1.38
C LEU A 388 -3.81 6.08 -2.35
N SER A 389 -3.61 5.90 -3.66
CA SER A 389 -4.50 6.43 -4.71
C SER A 389 -5.67 5.50 -5.05
N LYS A 390 -5.93 4.47 -4.23
CA LYS A 390 -6.86 3.39 -4.55
C LYS A 390 -8.05 3.38 -3.60
N PHE A 391 -9.17 3.96 -4.03
CA PHE A 391 -10.38 4.14 -3.20
C PHE A 391 -10.77 2.89 -2.37
N PRO A 392 -10.90 1.66 -2.94
CA PRO A 392 -11.28 0.48 -2.16
C PRO A 392 -10.35 0.14 -0.99
N VAL A 393 -9.08 0.56 -1.06
CA VAL A 393 -8.04 0.32 -0.05
C VAL A 393 -8.08 1.38 1.04
N VAL A 394 -8.11 2.67 0.68
CA VAL A 394 -8.05 3.79 1.65
C VAL A 394 -9.40 4.25 2.20
N GLN A 395 -10.54 3.82 1.66
CA GLN A 395 -11.88 4.20 2.14
C GLN A 395 -12.17 3.84 3.62
N HIS A 396 -11.35 2.99 4.23
CA HIS A 396 -11.45 2.57 5.63
C HIS A 396 -10.41 3.23 6.54
N PHE A 397 -9.49 4.04 5.98
CA PHE A 397 -8.53 4.80 6.79
C PHE A 397 -9.28 5.88 7.59
N PRO A 398 -9.17 5.91 8.92
CA PRO A 398 -9.82 6.92 9.74
C PRO A 398 -8.94 8.15 9.91
N PHE A 399 -9.55 9.31 10.11
CA PHE A 399 -8.86 10.60 10.25
C PHE A 399 -9.23 11.27 11.58
N GLY A 400 -8.22 11.75 12.29
CA GLY A 400 -8.32 12.39 13.60
C GLY A 400 -7.34 13.56 13.74
N SER A 401 -6.91 13.88 14.96
CA SER A 401 -6.00 15.01 15.22
C SER A 401 -4.56 14.76 14.77
N LEU A 402 -4.14 13.49 14.67
CA LEU A 402 -2.79 13.10 14.27
C LEU A 402 -2.67 12.86 12.75
N PHE A 403 -3.75 12.45 12.10
CA PHE A 403 -3.86 12.39 10.63
C PHE A 403 -5.03 13.26 10.18
N ARG A 404 -4.75 14.55 9.99
CA ARG A 404 -5.77 15.59 9.82
C ARG A 404 -6.34 15.62 8.41
N TRP A 405 -7.66 15.71 8.32
CA TRP A 405 -8.40 15.92 7.07
C TRP A 405 -8.38 17.41 6.67
N GLU A 406 -7.17 17.95 6.52
CA GLU A 406 -6.90 19.34 6.16
C GLU A 406 -6.09 19.36 4.87
N GLN A 407 -6.32 20.36 4.02
CA GLN A 407 -5.49 20.56 2.83
C GLN A 407 -4.07 20.92 3.25
N ASP A 408 -3.07 20.22 2.71
CA ASP A 408 -1.67 20.61 2.87
C ASP A 408 -1.40 21.89 2.06
N ALA A 409 -0.83 22.89 2.74
CA ALA A 409 -0.43 24.16 2.13
C ALA A 409 0.69 24.00 1.08
N SER A 410 1.45 22.90 1.15
CA SER A 410 2.49 22.57 0.15
C SER A 410 1.97 21.78 -1.06
N ALA A 411 0.71 21.31 -1.03
CA ALA A 411 0.16 20.47 -2.08
C ALA A 411 -0.04 21.26 -3.41
N PRO A 412 0.33 20.67 -4.57
CA PRO A 412 0.09 21.30 -5.87
C PRO A 412 -1.39 21.65 -6.10
N VAL A 413 -1.65 22.91 -6.46
CA VAL A 413 -3.00 23.38 -6.80
C VAL A 413 -3.47 22.70 -8.09
N PRO A 414 -4.67 22.07 -8.12
CA PRO A 414 -5.18 21.45 -9.34
C PRO A 414 -5.38 22.46 -10.47
N ALA A 415 -4.84 22.15 -11.65
CA ALA A 415 -5.15 22.89 -12.87
C ALA A 415 -6.63 22.69 -13.23
N ALA A 416 -7.39 23.79 -13.30
CA ALA A 416 -8.81 23.75 -13.64
C ALA A 416 -9.01 23.26 -15.09
N SER A 417 -9.81 22.20 -15.25
CA SER A 417 -10.12 21.62 -16.56
C SER A 417 -11.59 21.87 -16.93
N PRO A 418 -11.93 22.37 -18.14
CA PRO A 418 -13.28 22.81 -18.51
C PRO A 418 -14.30 21.67 -18.75
N HIS A 419 -14.15 20.53 -18.10
CA HIS A 419 -14.97 19.33 -18.24
C HIS A 419 -15.52 18.81 -16.89
N MET A 420 -15.84 19.71 -15.96
CA MET A 420 -16.62 19.40 -14.73
C MET A 420 -18.14 19.50 -14.95
N GLY A 421 -18.60 19.83 -16.16
CA GLY A 421 -20.02 20.01 -16.49
C GLY A 421 -20.80 18.74 -16.86
N SER A 422 -20.14 17.58 -16.95
CA SER A 422 -20.68 16.39 -17.63
C SER A 422 -20.46 15.07 -16.87
N GLN A 423 -20.80 15.04 -15.57
CA GLN A 423 -21.15 13.81 -14.86
C GLN A 423 -22.54 13.92 -14.23
N PRO A 424 -23.34 12.83 -14.16
CA PRO A 424 -24.67 12.86 -13.59
C PRO A 424 -24.61 13.09 -12.08
N ARG A 425 -25.22 14.17 -11.59
CA ARG A 425 -25.42 14.39 -10.16
C ARG A 425 -26.55 13.49 -9.64
N PRO A 426 -26.42 12.83 -8.49
CA PRO A 426 -27.56 12.14 -7.87
C PRO A 426 -28.63 13.17 -7.50
N SER A 427 -29.87 12.91 -7.92
CA SER A 427 -31.01 13.80 -7.68
C SER A 427 -31.39 13.79 -6.19
N LYS A 428 -31.07 14.87 -5.46
CA LYS A 428 -31.61 15.09 -4.11
C LYS A 428 -33.08 15.51 -4.22
N SER A 429 -33.97 14.72 -3.63
CA SER A 429 -35.39 15.07 -3.46
C SER A 429 -35.53 16.33 -2.60
N PRO A 430 -36.28 17.37 -3.02
CA PRO A 430 -36.47 18.56 -2.21
C PRO A 430 -37.44 18.27 -1.06
N SER A 431 -36.95 18.37 0.18
CA SER A 431 -37.78 18.39 1.39
C SER A 431 -38.59 19.68 1.46
N SER A 432 -39.91 19.57 1.54
CA SER A 432 -40.82 20.70 1.70
C SER A 432 -40.72 21.35 3.08
N ASN A 433 -40.59 22.67 3.14
CA ASN A 433 -41.10 23.46 4.27
C ASN A 433 -41.58 24.82 3.76
N ASN A 434 -42.84 25.16 4.08
CA ASN A 434 -43.50 26.41 3.71
C ASN A 434 -43.19 27.51 4.74
N THR A 435 -42.94 28.73 4.26
CA THR A 435 -43.43 29.97 4.89
C THR A 435 -43.57 31.06 3.83
N THR A 436 -44.60 31.90 3.99
CA THR A 436 -45.20 32.70 2.90
C THR A 436 -45.00 34.22 3.08
N PHE A 437 -45.16 34.96 1.97
CA PHE A 437 -45.58 36.37 1.79
C PHE A 437 -44.50 37.38 1.30
N PRO A 438 -44.84 38.46 0.56
CA PRO A 438 -45.36 38.38 -0.83
C PRO A 438 -44.70 39.37 -1.85
N GLN A 439 -44.73 38.96 -3.14
CA GLN A 439 -44.91 39.71 -4.43
C GLN A 439 -44.86 41.26 -4.48
N PRO A 440 -44.43 41.92 -5.60
CA PRO A 440 -45.02 41.66 -6.92
C PRO A 440 -44.23 41.85 -8.25
N SER A 441 -44.66 41.05 -9.24
CA SER A 441 -44.64 41.30 -10.71
C SER A 441 -43.29 41.11 -11.46
N THR A 442 -43.25 40.78 -12.76
CA THR A 442 -44.29 40.89 -13.81
C THR A 442 -44.21 39.77 -14.86
N ARG A 443 -45.36 39.43 -15.46
CA ARG A 443 -45.55 38.91 -16.84
C ARG A 443 -45.12 37.46 -17.18
N ALA A 444 -46.13 36.62 -17.39
CA ALA A 444 -46.15 35.61 -18.47
C ALA A 444 -47.22 36.05 -19.50
N PRO A 445 -47.16 35.61 -20.77
CA PRO A 445 -48.29 34.81 -21.26
C PRO A 445 -47.98 33.77 -22.38
N TRP A 446 -48.49 32.53 -22.18
CA TRP A 446 -49.11 31.63 -23.18
C TRP A 446 -48.14 30.99 -24.23
N SER A 447 -48.28 29.76 -24.77
CA SER A 447 -49.16 28.58 -24.63
C SER A 447 -48.36 27.31 -25.10
N GLY A 448 -48.80 26.04 -25.13
CA GLY A 448 -50.02 25.36 -24.64
C GLY A 448 -50.12 23.90 -25.13
N THR A 449 -50.81 23.03 -24.37
CA THR A 449 -51.42 21.72 -24.74
C THR A 449 -50.61 20.55 -25.37
N VAL A 450 -50.41 19.47 -24.58
CA VAL A 450 -50.79 18.03 -24.79
C VAL A 450 -50.78 17.46 -26.23
N ALA A 451 -50.05 16.38 -26.59
CA ALA A 451 -50.42 14.95 -26.41
C ALA A 451 -49.28 13.93 -26.82
N PRO A 452 -49.40 12.59 -26.59
CA PRO A 452 -48.30 11.57 -26.66
C PRO A 452 -48.42 10.57 -27.87
N PRO A 453 -47.86 9.33 -27.84
CA PRO A 453 -46.44 8.89 -27.79
C PRO A 453 -46.03 7.95 -28.96
N SER A 454 -44.73 7.78 -29.27
CA SER A 454 -44.27 6.63 -30.11
C SER A 454 -42.76 6.32 -30.08
N ALA A 455 -42.46 5.05 -30.41
CA ALA A 455 -41.19 4.48 -30.90
C ALA A 455 -39.97 4.33 -29.95
N THR A 456 -39.69 3.07 -29.59
CA THR A 456 -38.32 2.54 -29.43
C THR A 456 -37.70 2.32 -30.82
N PRO A 457 -36.37 2.37 -30.97
CA PRO A 457 -35.63 1.09 -30.97
C PRO A 457 -34.20 1.13 -30.39
N VAL A 458 -33.66 -0.09 -30.23
CA VAL A 458 -32.30 -0.46 -29.85
C VAL A 458 -31.22 0.17 -30.74
N THR A 459 -30.06 0.52 -30.18
CA THR A 459 -28.83 0.83 -30.95
C THR A 459 -27.61 0.12 -30.37
N ALA A 460 -26.82 -0.51 -31.25
CA ALA A 460 -25.66 -1.34 -30.91
C ALA A 460 -24.32 -0.57 -30.97
N ALA A 461 -23.24 -1.23 -30.53
CA ALA A 461 -21.91 -0.62 -30.39
C ALA A 461 -21.22 -0.24 -31.72
N PRO A 462 -20.51 0.91 -31.80
CA PRO A 462 -19.99 1.46 -33.05
C PRO A 462 -18.55 0.98 -33.37
N TRP A 463 -18.41 -0.16 -34.07
CA TRP A 463 -17.15 -0.53 -34.75
C TRP A 463 -17.28 -1.57 -35.88
N ALA A 464 -18.49 -1.84 -36.38
CA ALA A 464 -18.73 -2.78 -37.49
C ALA A 464 -18.99 -2.05 -38.82
N ALA A 465 -17.95 -1.45 -39.42
CA ALA A 465 -18.07 -0.81 -40.74
C ALA A 465 -16.73 -0.60 -41.51
N THR A 466 -15.99 -1.68 -41.81
CA THR A 466 -15.17 -1.77 -43.03
C THR A 466 -14.95 -3.24 -43.38
N GLY A 467 -15.63 -3.73 -44.42
CA GLY A 467 -15.37 -5.04 -44.99
C GLY A 467 -14.70 -4.92 -46.36
N SER A 468 -13.89 -5.90 -46.71
CA SER A 468 -13.86 -6.42 -48.08
C SER A 468 -13.88 -7.94 -48.02
N SER A 469 -14.58 -8.55 -48.98
CA SER A 469 -15.07 -9.92 -48.88
C SER A 469 -14.36 -10.85 -49.85
N SER A 470 -14.10 -12.08 -49.40
CA SER A 470 -14.22 -13.25 -50.26
C SER A 470 -14.83 -14.39 -49.45
N ALA A 471 -15.90 -14.99 -50.00
CA ALA A 471 -16.70 -15.98 -49.31
C ALA A 471 -16.36 -17.40 -49.79
N ALA A 472 -16.25 -18.33 -48.86
CA ALA A 472 -16.43 -19.76 -49.13
C ALA A 472 -16.99 -20.45 -47.89
N ASN A 473 -18.29 -20.78 -47.92
CA ASN A 473 -18.84 -21.80 -47.03
C ASN A 473 -18.22 -23.16 -47.40
N PHE A 474 -18.01 -24.05 -46.43
CA PHE A 474 -18.86 -25.24 -46.23
C PHE A 474 -18.27 -26.27 -45.24
N ALA A 475 -19.17 -27.11 -44.72
CA ALA A 475 -18.95 -28.47 -44.21
C ALA A 475 -18.15 -28.66 -42.90
N ARG A 476 -18.93 -28.82 -41.82
CA ARG A 476 -18.56 -29.45 -40.55
C ARG A 476 -18.26 -30.95 -40.77
N ALA A 477 -17.00 -31.36 -40.67
CA ALA A 477 -16.61 -32.78 -40.76
C ALA A 477 -16.66 -33.48 -39.37
N ARG A 478 -17.05 -34.76 -39.38
CA ARG A 478 -17.33 -35.59 -38.19
C ARG A 478 -16.19 -36.58 -37.98
N ALA A 479 -15.63 -36.66 -36.77
CA ALA A 479 -14.51 -37.56 -36.47
C ALA A 479 -14.96 -39.05 -36.43
N PRO A 480 -14.15 -39.99 -36.97
CA PRO A 480 -14.38 -41.43 -36.85
C PRO A 480 -13.78 -42.03 -35.55
N PRO A 481 -14.27 -43.19 -35.07
CA PRO A 481 -13.77 -43.84 -33.86
C PRO A 481 -12.50 -44.66 -34.13
N GLY A 482 -11.60 -44.73 -33.14
CA GLY A 482 -10.42 -45.62 -33.16
C GLY A 482 -10.75 -47.07 -32.79
N PRO A 483 -9.93 -48.06 -33.21
CA PRO A 483 -10.14 -49.47 -32.91
C PRO A 483 -9.51 -49.92 -31.58
N ASN A 484 -10.11 -50.92 -30.94
CA ASN A 484 -9.55 -51.61 -29.78
C ASN A 484 -8.33 -52.45 -30.15
N ARG A 485 -7.25 -52.35 -29.37
CA ARG A 485 -6.57 -53.50 -28.75
C ARG A 485 -5.71 -53.08 -27.57
#